data_AF-A0A0B4XRR5-F1
#
_entry.id   AF-A0A0B4XRR5-F1
#
_cell.length_a   1.000
_cell.length_b   1.000
_cell.length_c   1.000
_cell.angle_alpha   90.00
_cell.angle_beta   90.00
_cell.angle_gamma   90.00
#
_symmetry.space_group_name_H-M   'P 1'
#
loop_
_entity.id
_entity.type
_entity.pdbx_description
1 polymer ?
#
loop_
_entity_poly.entity_id
_entity_poly.type
_entity_poly.pdbx_seq_one_letter_code
_entity_poly.pdbx_strand_id
1 'polypeptide(L)'
;MHADNILIEQTRRWLEEVVIGLNLCPFARRPLQAGQIHFEVTHATDAGTLLTDLHLALTALDNNKAIDTTLLIIPGMLADFEDYNDFLSLCDALLERFEWEGVYQVASFHPHYQFEDTEPADAENRTNRSPWPMLHLLREDSVSEALAHYPDPEQIPQRNIARMQALTADELARLDALQAQPST
;
A
#
# COMPACT_ATOMS: atom_id res chain seq x y z
N MET A 1 -9.99 -15.08 -11.55
CA MET A 1 -8.84 -15.59 -12.33
C MET A 1 -8.35 -14.63 -13.42
N HIS A 2 -9.06 -14.40 -14.54
CA HIS A 2 -8.56 -13.42 -15.55
C HIS A 2 -8.64 -11.97 -15.07
N ALA A 3 -9.72 -11.59 -14.36
CA ALA A 3 -9.90 -10.25 -13.80
C ALA A 3 -8.85 -9.96 -12.71
N ASP A 4 -8.68 -10.87 -11.76
CA ASP A 4 -7.71 -10.72 -10.65
C ASP A 4 -6.28 -10.51 -11.17
N ASN A 5 -5.88 -11.24 -12.22
CA ASN A 5 -4.57 -11.06 -12.84
C ASN A 5 -4.36 -9.65 -13.39
N ILE A 6 -5.41 -9.00 -13.91
CA ILE A 6 -5.32 -7.61 -14.40
C ILE A 6 -5.10 -6.65 -13.23
N LEU A 7 -5.82 -6.85 -12.12
CA LEU A 7 -5.67 -6.02 -10.91
C LEU A 7 -4.27 -6.16 -10.30
N ILE A 8 -3.76 -7.39 -10.24
CA ILE A 8 -2.41 -7.69 -9.76
C ILE A 8 -1.37 -7.05 -10.68
N GLU A 9 -1.51 -7.16 -11.99
CA GLU A 9 -0.56 -6.57 -12.94
C GLU A 9 -0.56 -5.04 -12.87
N GLN A 10 -1.73 -4.41 -12.76
CA GLN A 10 -1.84 -2.96 -12.54
C GLN A 10 -1.16 -2.52 -11.24
N THR A 11 -1.41 -3.25 -10.15
CA THR A 11 -0.82 -2.97 -8.83
C THR A 11 0.69 -3.17 -8.86
N ARG A 12 1.18 -4.24 -9.49
CA ARG A 12 2.61 -4.51 -9.68
C ARG A 12 3.28 -3.40 -10.49
N ARG A 13 2.67 -3.00 -11.60
CA ARG A 13 3.18 -1.92 -12.44
C ARG A 13 3.22 -0.58 -11.69
N TRP A 14 2.19 -0.28 -10.90
CA TRP A 14 2.20 0.89 -10.02
C TRP A 14 3.33 0.82 -8.99
N LEU A 15 3.52 -0.31 -8.32
CA LEU A 15 4.62 -0.51 -7.37
C LEU A 15 6.00 -0.29 -8.03
N GLU A 16 6.19 -0.85 -9.22
CA GLU A 16 7.44 -0.75 -9.98
C GLU A 16 7.73 0.67 -10.48
N GLU A 17 6.74 1.33 -11.07
CA GLU A 17 6.94 2.62 -11.74
C GLU A 17 6.78 3.82 -10.80
N VAL A 18 5.88 3.73 -9.82
CA VAL A 18 5.58 4.83 -8.89
C VAL A 18 6.41 4.68 -7.63
N VAL A 19 6.19 3.63 -6.85
CA VAL A 19 6.82 3.49 -5.53
C VAL A 19 8.33 3.32 -5.66
N ILE A 20 8.78 2.41 -6.55
CA ILE A 20 10.20 2.14 -6.77
C ILE A 20 10.79 3.13 -7.80
N GLY A 21 10.08 3.40 -8.89
CA GLY A 21 10.57 4.24 -9.99
C GLY A 21 10.73 5.72 -9.60
N LEU A 22 9.84 6.26 -8.75
CA LEU A 22 9.98 7.61 -8.19
C LEU A 22 10.72 7.62 -6.85
N ASN A 23 11.22 6.47 -6.39
CA ASN A 23 11.97 6.31 -5.14
C ASN A 23 11.21 6.81 -3.90
N LEU A 24 9.92 6.48 -3.81
CA LEU A 24 9.06 6.84 -2.68
C LEU A 24 9.29 5.94 -1.46
N CYS A 25 9.58 4.67 -1.70
CA CYS A 25 9.97 3.74 -0.65
C CYS A 25 11.32 3.12 -1.01
N PRO A 26 12.40 3.44 -0.27
CA PRO A 26 13.72 2.86 -0.55
C PRO A 26 13.77 1.35 -0.29
N PHE A 27 12.79 0.82 0.46
CA PHE A 27 12.76 -0.56 0.92
C PHE A 27 12.02 -1.51 -0.03
N ALA A 28 11.17 -0.98 -0.92
CA ALA A 28 10.29 -1.79 -1.77
C ALA A 28 11.03 -2.59 -2.86
N ARG A 29 12.21 -2.12 -3.31
CA ARG A 29 12.94 -2.74 -4.43
C ARG A 29 13.46 -4.14 -4.12
N ARG A 30 14.03 -4.34 -2.93
CA ARG A 30 14.64 -5.61 -2.51
C ARG A 30 13.62 -6.76 -2.45
N PRO A 31 12.50 -6.66 -1.71
CA PRO A 31 11.53 -7.74 -1.64
C PRO A 31 10.88 -8.02 -3.00
N LEU A 32 10.68 -6.99 -3.84
CA LEU A 32 10.17 -7.20 -5.20
C LEU A 32 11.12 -8.07 -6.05
N GLN A 33 12.41 -7.72 -6.10
CA GLN A 33 13.41 -8.45 -6.87
C GLN A 33 13.65 -9.87 -6.35
N ALA A 34 13.50 -10.06 -5.04
CA ALA A 34 13.62 -11.36 -4.39
C ALA A 34 12.33 -12.22 -4.49
N GLY A 35 11.25 -11.71 -5.10
CA GLY A 35 9.98 -12.42 -5.21
C GLY A 35 9.27 -12.62 -3.88
N GLN A 36 9.51 -11.72 -2.91
CA GLN A 36 9.01 -11.80 -1.54
C GLN A 36 7.78 -10.92 -1.30
N ILE A 37 7.18 -10.38 -2.37
CA ILE A 37 5.92 -9.64 -2.31
C ILE A 37 4.80 -10.54 -2.82
N HIS A 38 3.88 -10.87 -1.94
CA HIS A 38 2.64 -11.55 -2.31
C HIS A 38 1.57 -10.51 -2.69
N PHE A 39 0.81 -10.77 -3.76
CA PHE A 39 -0.30 -9.93 -4.19
C PHE A 39 -1.57 -10.75 -4.06
N GLU A 40 -2.52 -10.27 -3.29
CA GLU A 40 -3.78 -10.95 -3.01
C GLU A 40 -4.94 -10.04 -3.40
N VAL A 41 -5.95 -10.58 -4.10
CA VAL A 41 -7.18 -9.85 -4.42
C VAL A 41 -8.30 -10.39 -3.55
N THR A 42 -8.86 -9.54 -2.69
CA THR A 42 -10.07 -9.89 -1.94
C THR A 42 -11.32 -9.63 -2.78
N HIS A 43 -12.33 -10.48 -2.58
CA HIS A 43 -13.67 -10.34 -3.16
C HIS A 43 -14.70 -9.95 -2.10
N ALA A 44 -14.25 -9.42 -0.96
CA ALA A 44 -15.12 -8.95 0.10
C ALA A 44 -16.05 -7.84 -0.40
N THR A 45 -17.30 -7.91 0.03
CA THR A 45 -18.33 -6.88 -0.23
C THR A 45 -18.85 -6.25 1.05
N ASP A 46 -18.26 -6.60 2.19
CA ASP A 46 -18.59 -6.09 3.52
C ASP A 46 -17.36 -6.14 4.44
N ALA A 47 -17.37 -5.31 5.49
CA ALA A 47 -16.24 -5.15 6.40
C ALA A 47 -15.88 -6.42 7.19
N GLY A 48 -16.86 -7.27 7.53
CA GLY A 48 -16.62 -8.51 8.27
C GLY A 48 -15.88 -9.55 7.43
N THR A 49 -16.27 -9.69 6.17
CA THR A 49 -15.57 -10.52 5.20
C THR A 49 -14.15 -9.97 4.95
N LEU A 50 -14.00 -8.65 4.78
CA LEU A 50 -12.69 -8.03 4.57
C LEU A 50 -11.75 -8.22 5.76
N LEU A 51 -12.24 -8.11 7.00
CA LEU A 51 -11.46 -8.41 8.20
C LEU A 51 -11.03 -9.88 8.28
N THR A 52 -11.89 -10.79 7.82
CA THR A 52 -11.54 -12.21 7.73
C THR A 52 -10.42 -12.43 6.72
N ASP A 53 -10.51 -11.80 5.55
CA ASP A 53 -9.47 -11.88 4.51
C ASP A 53 -8.15 -11.25 4.99
N LEU A 54 -8.19 -10.12 5.69
CA LEU A 54 -7.03 -9.50 6.31
C LEU A 54 -6.37 -10.45 7.34
N HIS A 55 -7.16 -11.07 8.21
CA HIS A 55 -6.65 -12.05 9.17
C HIS A 55 -6.00 -13.26 8.50
N LEU A 56 -6.60 -13.78 7.42
CA LEU A 56 -6.03 -14.87 6.63
C LEU A 56 -4.72 -14.46 5.95
N ALA A 57 -4.66 -13.24 5.40
CA ALA A 57 -3.45 -12.71 4.76
C ALA A 57 -2.30 -12.54 5.76
N LEU A 58 -2.56 -12.02 6.96
CA LEU A 58 -1.58 -11.91 8.04
C LEU A 58 -1.15 -13.29 8.55
N THR A 59 -2.08 -14.23 8.70
CA THR A 59 -1.77 -15.62 9.08
C THR A 59 -0.90 -16.32 8.03
N ALA A 60 -1.18 -16.10 6.74
CA ALA A 60 -0.39 -16.64 5.65
C ALA A 60 1.03 -16.04 5.64
N LEU A 61 1.13 -14.72 5.88
CA LEU A 61 2.40 -14.05 6.05
C LEU A 61 3.15 -14.66 7.24
N ASP A 62 2.51 -14.87 8.39
CA ASP A 62 3.18 -15.45 9.56
C ASP A 62 3.74 -16.85 9.31
N ASN A 63 2.96 -17.70 8.65
CA ASN A 63 3.35 -19.07 8.34
C ASN A 63 4.41 -19.19 7.24
N ASN A 64 4.59 -18.16 6.39
CA ASN A 64 5.49 -18.20 5.27
C ASN A 64 6.58 -17.12 5.34
N LYS A 65 7.74 -17.50 5.91
CA LYS A 65 8.90 -16.60 6.03
C LYS A 65 9.60 -16.30 4.69
N ALA A 66 9.23 -16.97 3.59
CA ALA A 66 9.75 -16.61 2.26
C ALA A 66 9.10 -15.33 1.72
N ILE A 67 7.89 -15.00 2.18
CA ILE A 67 7.20 -13.75 1.87
C ILE A 67 7.52 -12.71 2.95
N ASP A 68 7.93 -11.54 2.50
CA ASP A 68 8.28 -10.40 3.35
C ASP A 68 7.07 -9.49 3.55
N THR A 69 6.28 -9.28 2.49
CA THR A 69 5.14 -8.36 2.53
C THR A 69 3.99 -8.87 1.67
N THR A 70 2.76 -8.48 2.01
CA THR A 70 1.55 -8.78 1.21
C THR A 70 0.83 -7.49 0.83
N LEU A 71 0.49 -7.32 -0.44
CA LEU A 71 -0.44 -6.29 -0.90
C LEU A 71 -1.83 -6.91 -1.07
N LEU A 72 -2.76 -6.56 -0.18
CA LEU A 72 -4.16 -6.96 -0.25
C LEU A 72 -4.95 -5.90 -1.03
N ILE A 73 -5.44 -6.27 -2.21
CA ILE A 73 -6.11 -5.40 -3.18
C ILE A 73 -7.62 -5.54 -3.02
N ILE A 74 -8.32 -4.41 -2.85
CA ILE A 74 -9.74 -4.35 -2.47
C ILE A 74 -10.54 -3.65 -3.59
N PRO A 75 -10.82 -4.34 -4.72
CA PRO A 75 -11.52 -3.72 -5.86
C PRO A 75 -13.03 -3.58 -5.66
N GLY A 76 -13.63 -4.37 -4.75
CA GLY A 76 -15.08 -4.54 -4.64
C GLY A 76 -15.79 -3.64 -3.62
N MET A 77 -15.05 -2.90 -2.80
CA MET A 77 -15.57 -2.04 -1.74
C MET A 77 -14.55 -0.97 -1.33
N LEU A 78 -14.93 -0.07 -0.41
CA LEU A 78 -14.07 1.01 0.10
C LEU A 78 -13.52 1.93 -1.01
N ALA A 79 -14.35 2.22 -2.03
CA ALA A 79 -14.00 3.21 -3.06
C ALA A 79 -14.14 4.65 -2.53
N ASP A 80 -14.99 4.85 -1.54
CA ASP A 80 -15.06 6.09 -0.77
C ASP A 80 -13.93 6.13 0.27
N PHE A 81 -13.22 7.26 0.34
CA PHE A 81 -12.05 7.38 1.22
C PHE A 81 -12.41 7.48 2.69
N GLU A 82 -13.58 8.04 3.04
CA GLU A 82 -14.03 8.14 4.44
C GLU A 82 -14.35 6.74 4.98
N ASP A 83 -15.10 5.95 4.20
CA ASP A 83 -15.36 4.53 4.52
C ASP A 83 -14.05 3.72 4.66
N TYR A 84 -13.08 3.95 3.77
CA TYR A 84 -11.76 3.32 3.82
C TYR A 84 -11.00 3.73 5.09
N ASN A 85 -11.00 5.02 5.44
CA ASN A 85 -10.31 5.54 6.60
C ASN A 85 -10.91 5.00 7.90
N ASP A 86 -12.23 4.91 7.99
CA ASP A 86 -12.94 4.28 9.12
C ASP A 86 -12.55 2.79 9.27
N PHE A 87 -12.35 2.09 8.15
CA PHE A 87 -11.92 0.69 8.16
C PHE A 87 -10.51 0.49 8.75
N LEU A 88 -9.63 1.49 8.69
CA LEU A 88 -8.28 1.39 9.27
C LEU A 88 -8.32 1.18 10.79
N SER A 89 -9.30 1.79 11.48
CA SER A 89 -9.50 1.56 12.92
C SER A 89 -9.83 0.09 13.23
N LEU A 90 -10.51 -0.60 12.32
CA LEU A 90 -10.79 -2.04 12.46
C LEU A 90 -9.55 -2.90 12.20
N CYS A 91 -8.64 -2.44 11.33
CA CYS A 91 -7.34 -3.09 11.12
C CYS A 91 -6.50 -3.06 12.39
N ASP A 92 -6.41 -1.89 13.04
CA ASP A 92 -5.64 -1.73 14.28
C ASP A 92 -6.22 -2.62 15.40
N ALA A 93 -7.55 -2.61 15.58
CA ALA A 93 -8.22 -3.48 16.55
C ALA A 93 -8.01 -4.98 16.26
N LEU A 94 -7.84 -5.37 15.00
CA LEU A 94 -7.50 -6.75 14.63
C LEU A 94 -6.07 -7.09 15.05
N LEU A 95 -5.10 -6.21 14.81
CA LEU A 95 -3.71 -6.42 15.22
C LEU A 95 -3.58 -6.56 16.74
N GLU A 96 -4.21 -5.66 17.50
CA GLU A 96 -4.24 -5.72 18.97
C GLU A 96 -4.83 -7.05 19.45
N ARG A 97 -5.99 -7.44 18.91
CA ARG A 97 -6.71 -8.66 19.30
C ARG A 97 -5.89 -9.94 19.13
N PHE A 98 -5.02 -9.99 18.12
CA PHE A 98 -4.20 -11.16 17.82
C PHE A 98 -2.75 -11.02 18.30
N GLU A 99 -2.45 -10.01 19.14
CA GLU A 99 -1.11 -9.73 19.67
C GLU A 99 -0.06 -9.55 18.54
N TRP A 100 -0.49 -8.90 17.45
CA TRP A 100 0.33 -8.63 16.26
C TRP A 100 0.85 -7.19 16.20
N GLU A 101 0.47 -6.33 17.14
CA GLU A 101 1.11 -5.03 17.34
C GLU A 101 2.61 -5.21 17.60
N GLY A 102 3.46 -4.43 16.92
CA GLY A 102 4.92 -4.59 17.01
C GLY A 102 5.47 -5.76 16.16
N VAL A 103 4.60 -6.56 15.53
CA VAL A 103 4.99 -7.68 14.66
C VAL A 103 4.67 -7.36 13.20
N TYR A 104 3.46 -6.84 12.96
CA TYR A 104 2.99 -6.47 11.64
C TYR A 104 2.49 -5.02 11.61
N GLN A 105 2.81 -4.34 10.52
CA GLN A 105 2.28 -3.03 10.21
C GLN A 105 1.34 -3.11 9.02
N VAL A 106 0.22 -2.39 9.08
CA VAL A 106 -0.69 -2.17 7.95
C VAL A 106 -0.45 -0.76 7.41
N ALA A 107 0.17 -0.64 6.25
CA ALA A 107 0.30 0.62 5.53
C ALA A 107 -0.87 0.79 4.53
N SER A 108 -1.41 2.00 4.45
CA SER A 108 -2.64 2.30 3.74
C SER A 108 -2.39 3.01 2.39
N PHE A 109 -3.10 2.56 1.37
CA PHE A 109 -3.06 3.12 0.02
C PHE A 109 -4.47 3.18 -0.57
N HIS A 110 -4.83 4.33 -1.14
CA HIS A 110 -6.18 4.57 -1.68
C HIS A 110 -6.14 5.49 -2.91
N PRO A 111 -6.98 5.32 -3.95
CA PRO A 111 -7.00 6.20 -5.12
C PRO A 111 -7.27 7.66 -4.80
N HIS A 112 -8.04 7.89 -3.75
CA HIS A 112 -8.39 9.22 -3.24
C HIS A 112 -7.70 9.53 -1.91
N TYR A 113 -6.55 8.92 -1.62
CA TYR A 113 -5.83 9.16 -0.36
C TYR A 113 -5.62 10.66 -0.12
N GLN A 114 -5.90 11.08 1.12
CA GLN A 114 -5.70 12.43 1.64
C GLN A 114 -5.18 12.34 3.08
N PHE A 115 -4.07 13.01 3.39
CA PHE A 115 -3.59 13.14 4.76
C PHE A 115 -4.40 14.19 5.53
N GLU A 116 -4.52 14.01 6.86
CA GLU A 116 -5.41 14.77 7.76
C GLU A 116 -5.28 16.30 7.64
N ASP A 117 -4.08 16.82 7.37
CA ASP A 117 -3.78 18.26 7.30
C ASP A 117 -3.51 18.78 5.87
N THR A 118 -4.09 18.14 4.85
CA THR A 118 -3.85 18.48 3.44
C THR A 118 -5.12 18.84 2.68
N GLU A 119 -4.98 19.57 1.59
CA GLU A 119 -6.04 19.77 0.61
C GLU A 119 -6.04 18.64 -0.43
N PRO A 120 -7.19 18.30 -1.05
CA PRO A 120 -7.29 17.19 -2.01
C PRO A 120 -6.34 17.29 -3.22
N ALA A 121 -5.87 18.49 -3.57
CA ALA A 121 -4.95 18.71 -4.68
C ALA A 121 -3.47 18.66 -4.29
N ASP A 122 -3.15 18.57 -3.00
CA ASP A 122 -1.76 18.65 -2.53
C ASP A 122 -0.93 17.46 -3.02
N ALA A 123 0.32 17.78 -3.39
CA ALA A 123 1.22 16.83 -4.03
C ALA A 123 1.58 15.64 -3.12
N GLU A 124 1.63 15.85 -1.82
CA GLU A 124 1.98 14.83 -0.83
C GLU A 124 0.97 13.68 -0.76
N ASN A 125 -0.31 13.96 -0.97
CA ASN A 125 -1.34 12.94 -1.04
C ASN A 125 -1.04 11.86 -2.10
N ARG A 126 -0.34 12.25 -3.17
CA ARG A 126 0.02 11.35 -4.26
C ARG A 126 1.02 10.26 -3.86
N THR A 127 1.72 10.40 -2.72
CA THR A 127 2.65 9.36 -2.25
C THR A 127 1.93 8.09 -1.83
N ASN A 128 0.69 8.21 -1.35
CA ASN A 128 -0.14 7.10 -0.89
C ASN A 128 -1.34 6.83 -1.81
N ARG A 129 -1.41 7.54 -2.96
CA ARG A 129 -2.38 7.21 -4.00
C ARG A 129 -1.99 5.96 -4.77
N SER A 130 -2.98 5.13 -5.01
CA SER A 130 -2.85 3.82 -5.66
C SER A 130 -3.97 3.60 -6.68
N PRO A 131 -3.83 2.63 -7.60
CA PRO A 131 -4.89 2.29 -8.55
C PRO A 131 -6.16 1.75 -7.89
N TRP A 132 -6.04 1.12 -6.73
CA TRP A 132 -7.13 0.49 -5.99
C TRP A 132 -7.03 0.82 -4.49
N PRO A 133 -8.12 0.71 -3.71
CA PRO A 133 -8.02 0.60 -2.26
C PRO A 133 -7.19 -0.64 -1.91
N MET A 134 -6.16 -0.48 -1.08
CA MET A 134 -5.25 -1.58 -0.74
C MET A 134 -4.73 -1.45 0.68
N LEU A 135 -4.37 -2.58 1.27
CA LEU A 135 -3.62 -2.66 2.51
C LEU A 135 -2.28 -3.34 2.24
N HIS A 136 -1.19 -2.70 2.64
CA HIS A 136 0.15 -3.26 2.55
C HIS A 136 0.55 -3.80 3.91
N LEU A 137 0.61 -5.12 4.01
CA LEU A 137 0.96 -5.86 5.20
C LEU A 137 2.48 -6.07 5.22
N LEU A 138 3.13 -5.53 6.26
CA LEU A 138 4.58 -5.48 6.41
C LEU A 138 4.99 -6.16 7.71
N ARG A 139 6.16 -6.80 7.72
CA ARG A 139 6.81 -7.23 8.97
C ARG A 139 7.55 -6.05 9.58
N GLU A 140 7.27 -5.75 10.85
CA GLU A 140 7.95 -4.65 11.55
C GLU A 140 9.45 -4.92 11.71
N ASP A 141 9.85 -6.18 11.93
CA ASP A 141 11.27 -6.56 11.98
C ASP A 141 12.00 -6.23 10.67
N SER A 142 11.41 -6.57 9.52
CA SER A 142 12.00 -6.29 8.20
C SER A 142 12.12 -4.79 7.95
N VAL A 143 11.09 -4.02 8.31
CA VAL A 143 11.09 -2.56 8.19
C VAL A 143 12.15 -1.95 9.11
N SER A 144 12.21 -2.40 10.36
CA SER A 144 13.18 -1.93 11.36
C SER A 144 14.62 -2.21 10.95
N GLU A 145 14.92 -3.40 10.43
CA GLU A 145 16.24 -3.75 9.90
C GLU A 145 16.63 -2.83 8.74
N ALA A 146 15.69 -2.56 7.83
CA ALA A 146 15.93 -1.69 6.68
C ALA A 146 16.18 -0.24 7.11
N LEU A 147 15.41 0.28 8.08
CA LEU A 147 15.57 1.61 8.64
C LEU A 147 16.90 1.79 9.37
N ALA A 148 17.35 0.78 10.12
CA ALA A 148 18.59 0.84 10.91
C ALA A 148 19.85 1.07 10.05
N HIS A 149 19.81 0.71 8.77
CA HIS A 149 20.91 0.85 7.82
C HIS A 149 20.69 1.99 6.81
N TYR A 150 19.55 2.68 6.87
CA TYR A 150 19.22 3.75 5.93
C TYR A 150 19.55 5.13 6.53
N PRO A 151 20.19 6.03 5.77
CA PRO A 151 20.52 7.37 6.28
C PRO A 151 19.30 8.28 6.34
N ASP A 152 19.09 8.88 7.51
CA ASP A 152 18.02 9.83 7.82
C ASP A 152 16.63 9.30 7.40
N PRO A 153 16.18 8.14 7.91
CA PRO A 153 14.90 7.54 7.53
C PRO A 153 13.71 8.44 7.85
N GLU A 154 13.81 9.28 8.88
CA GLU A 154 12.82 10.28 9.24
C GLU A 154 12.60 11.34 8.16
N GLN A 155 13.53 11.48 7.21
CA GLN A 155 13.43 12.41 6.08
C GLN A 155 12.72 11.83 4.86
N ILE A 156 12.33 10.55 4.88
CA ILE A 156 11.62 9.90 3.77
C ILE A 156 10.34 10.67 3.39
N PRO A 157 9.46 11.07 4.34
CA PRO A 157 8.27 11.85 3.99
C PRO A 157 8.63 13.14 3.25
N GLN A 158 9.57 13.94 3.76
CA GLN A 158 9.96 15.23 3.16
C GLN A 158 10.59 15.03 1.78
N ARG A 159 11.40 13.98 1.60
CA ARG A 159 11.98 13.59 0.30
C ARG A 159 10.89 13.22 -0.70
N ASN A 160 9.86 12.49 -0.26
CA ASN A 160 8.73 12.09 -1.10
C ASN A 160 7.89 13.30 -1.52
N ILE A 161 7.59 14.20 -0.58
CA ILE A 161 6.87 15.45 -0.87
C ILE A 161 7.63 16.29 -1.88
N ALA A 162 8.92 16.53 -1.63
CA ALA A 162 9.77 17.28 -2.55
C ALA A 162 9.84 16.62 -3.94
N ARG A 163 9.85 15.28 -4.00
CA ARG A 163 9.82 14.56 -5.26
C ARG A 163 8.49 14.72 -6.00
N MET A 164 7.35 14.64 -5.31
CA MET A 164 6.03 14.87 -5.90
C MET A 164 5.87 16.30 -6.43
N GLN A 165 6.39 17.29 -5.70
CA GLN A 165 6.39 18.69 -6.14
C GLN A 165 7.32 18.95 -7.34
N ALA A 166 8.36 18.14 -7.50
CA ALA A 166 9.35 18.28 -8.58
C ALA A 166 9.04 17.46 -9.83
N LEU A 167 7.89 16.78 -9.90
CA LEU A 167 7.51 16.03 -11.11
C LEU A 167 7.31 16.97 -12.30
N THR A 168 7.85 16.57 -13.44
CA THR A 168 7.56 17.21 -14.72
C THR A 168 6.12 16.93 -15.16
N ALA A 169 5.60 17.69 -16.11
CA ALA A 169 4.25 17.47 -16.65
C ALA A 169 4.07 16.04 -17.23
N ASP A 170 5.10 15.51 -17.90
CA ASP A 170 5.07 14.15 -18.46
C ASP A 170 5.08 13.08 -17.37
N GLU A 171 5.89 13.27 -16.32
CA GLU A 171 5.90 12.37 -15.15
C GLU A 171 4.58 12.41 -14.40
N LEU A 172 3.99 13.60 -14.23
CA LEU A 172 2.69 13.77 -13.58
C LEU A 172 1.58 13.09 -14.38
N ALA A 173 1.54 13.28 -15.70
CA ALA A 173 0.57 12.60 -16.56
C ALA A 173 0.72 11.07 -16.50
N ARG A 174 1.96 10.57 -16.43
CA ARG A 174 2.23 9.13 -16.26
C ARG A 174 1.77 8.64 -14.89
N LEU A 175 2.03 9.40 -13.82
CA LEU A 175 1.58 9.09 -12.47
C LEU A 175 0.05 9.02 -12.41
N ASP A 176 -0.63 10.03 -12.94
CA ASP A 176 -2.10 10.07 -13.00
C ASP A 176 -2.66 8.84 -13.75
N ALA A 177 -2.03 8.43 -14.85
CA ALA A 177 -2.46 7.24 -15.59
C ALA A 177 -2.26 5.91 -14.81
N LEU A 178 -1.27 5.85 -13.91
CA LEU A 178 -0.98 4.67 -13.09
C LEU A 178 -1.82 4.62 -11.79
N GLN A 179 -2.31 5.77 -11.33
CA GLN A 179 -3.15 5.91 -10.15
C GLN A 179 -4.64 6.01 -10.49
N ALA A 180 -4.99 6.24 -11.76
CA ALA A 180 -6.37 6.27 -12.20
C ALA A 180 -7.01 4.88 -12.08
N GLN A 181 -8.19 4.83 -11.46
CA GLN A 181 -9.06 3.67 -11.62
C GLN A 181 -9.49 3.57 -13.09
N PRO A 182 -9.42 2.38 -13.72
CA PRO A 182 -9.94 2.20 -15.05
C PRO A 182 -11.44 2.55 -15.05
N SER A 183 -11.86 3.43 -15.97
CA SER A 183 -13.27 3.71 -16.18
C SER A 183 -13.96 2.40 -16.58
N THR A 184 -14.95 1.98 -15.78
CA THR A 184 -15.86 0.86 -16.07
C THR A 184 -16.55 1.02 -17.41
#